data_AF-A0A182PI93-F1
#
_entry.id   AF-A0A182PI93-F1
#
_cell.length_a   1.000
_cell.length_b   1.000
_cell.length_c   1.000
_cell.angle_alpha   90.00
_cell.angle_beta   90.00
_cell.angle_gamma   90.00
#
_symmetry.space_group_name_H-M   'P 1'
#
loop_
_entity.id
_entity.type
_entity.pdbx_description
1 polymer ?
#
loop_
_entity_poly.entity_id
_entity_poly.type
_entity_poly.pdbx_seq_one_letter_code
_entity_poly.pdbx_strand_id
1 'polypeptide(L)'
;MADKINTKGCVFSLLYSVGSFALACASLSTLNPSDRITVQKGALLISLGFVYFVALTEFLNKLLLKTTIGHSFVKRYRLRVSDVLDITNKLVSAVQAAFSCIAGLFVCRWSCPRNFLHASHFLSESYAWFAASYFFYDLWSMYKIYAAEAAVKLKVKLGLQSGSEHHGDNNNARNGTPANSNEVTGGTEKAQLQQALDDIPSVAQGTLSFVSPCKMGIPSFAKYLATHPLMVFHHLFIGSYGLIVISYLRGGLGDCVFSFMFMMELSTPFVSFRSILSVMGLKQSRLYVINGLVMLVTFFWCRIFLMPYVCYYYSQVVNKPFLEAVWNLPWGCKVSILALFLPQLYWFRLMVRGAMKVFFPSKNKRNTTIAANSCANEASANGDTMKSSQSKDSEIRSLM
;
A
#
# COMPACT_ATOMS: atom_id res chain seq x y z
N MET A 1 1.89 -29.73 -20.54
CA MET A 1 0.44 -29.83 -20.27
C MET A 1 -0.06 -28.42 -19.99
N ALA A 2 -1.02 -27.92 -20.76
CA ALA A 2 -1.60 -26.61 -20.54
C ALA A 2 -2.45 -26.65 -19.26
N ASP A 3 -1.98 -26.02 -18.19
CA ASP A 3 -2.75 -25.87 -16.96
C ASP A 3 -4.10 -25.22 -17.29
N LYS A 4 -5.19 -25.91 -16.95
CA LYS A 4 -6.55 -25.38 -17.09
C LYS A 4 -6.63 -24.05 -16.35
N ILE A 5 -6.81 -22.97 -17.10
CA ILE A 5 -7.01 -21.61 -16.59
C ILE A 5 -8.18 -21.64 -15.59
N ASN A 6 -7.87 -21.54 -14.30
CA ASN A 6 -8.88 -21.54 -13.24
C ASN A 6 -9.51 -20.15 -13.09
N THR A 7 -10.28 -19.74 -14.11
CA THR A 7 -11.06 -18.48 -14.10
C THR A 7 -12.18 -18.48 -13.06
N LYS A 8 -12.75 -19.65 -12.76
CA LYS A 8 -13.85 -19.80 -11.78
C LYS A 8 -13.47 -19.23 -10.41
N GLY A 9 -12.26 -19.50 -9.93
CA GLY A 9 -11.80 -18.98 -8.63
C GLY A 9 -11.64 -17.46 -8.56
N CYS A 10 -11.43 -16.78 -9.69
CA CYS A 10 -11.35 -15.31 -9.76
C CYS A 10 -12.76 -14.69 -9.69
N VAL A 11 -13.72 -15.29 -10.40
CA VAL A 11 -15.13 -14.86 -10.39
C VAL A 11 -15.73 -14.95 -8.99
N PHE A 12 -15.49 -16.03 -8.25
CA PHE A 12 -16.01 -16.14 -6.88
C PHE A 12 -15.48 -15.05 -5.93
N SER A 13 -14.17 -14.78 -5.93
CA SER A 13 -13.60 -13.70 -5.11
C SER A 13 -14.18 -12.33 -5.48
N LEU A 14 -14.40 -12.07 -6.78
CA LEU A 14 -15.06 -10.84 -7.23
C LEU A 14 -16.52 -10.77 -6.74
N LEU A 15 -17.28 -11.87 -6.85
CA LEU A 15 -18.67 -11.95 -6.39
C LEU A 15 -18.79 -11.72 -4.88
N TYR A 16 -17.90 -12.29 -4.07
CA TYR A 16 -17.87 -12.03 -2.62
C TYR A 16 -17.57 -10.56 -2.32
N SER A 17 -16.64 -9.95 -3.03
CA SER A 17 -16.33 -8.52 -2.88
C SER A 17 -17.54 -7.65 -3.25
N VAL A 18 -18.06 -7.77 -4.47
CA VAL A 18 -19.21 -6.97 -4.92
C VAL A 18 -20.45 -7.24 -4.08
N GLY A 19 -20.71 -8.51 -3.74
CA GLY A 19 -21.85 -8.93 -2.93
C GLY A 19 -21.80 -8.37 -1.50
N SER A 20 -20.64 -8.43 -0.84
CA SER A 20 -20.49 -7.85 0.52
C SER A 20 -20.67 -6.33 0.52
N PHE A 21 -20.15 -5.63 -0.49
CA PHE A 21 -20.38 -4.19 -0.64
C PHE A 21 -21.86 -3.86 -0.91
N ALA A 22 -22.51 -4.60 -1.80
CA ALA A 22 -23.93 -4.43 -2.10
C ALA A 22 -24.79 -4.66 -0.85
N LEU A 23 -24.49 -5.70 -0.06
CA LEU A 23 -25.15 -5.95 1.23
C LEU A 23 -24.90 -4.82 2.24
N ALA A 24 -23.69 -4.25 2.27
CA ALA A 24 -23.39 -3.11 3.13
C ALA A 24 -24.25 -1.90 2.74
N CYS A 25 -24.33 -1.56 1.45
CA CYS A 25 -25.21 -0.50 0.96
C CYS A 25 -26.69 -0.78 1.24
N ALA A 26 -27.14 -2.01 0.99
CA ALA A 26 -28.53 -2.41 1.24
C ALA A 26 -28.90 -2.26 2.74
N SER A 27 -28.00 -2.63 3.65
CA SER A 27 -28.20 -2.52 5.10
C SER A 27 -28.38 -1.08 5.62
N LEU A 28 -27.96 -0.09 4.80
CA LEU A 28 -28.03 1.35 5.06
C LEU A 28 -29.20 2.03 4.33
N SER A 29 -29.80 1.38 3.33
CA SER A 29 -30.83 1.98 2.46
C SER A 29 -32.10 2.41 3.19
N THR A 30 -32.37 1.85 4.37
CA THR A 30 -33.55 2.16 5.19
C THR A 30 -33.32 3.30 6.19
N LEU A 31 -32.11 3.86 6.24
CA LEU A 31 -31.76 4.92 7.20
C LEU A 31 -32.08 6.30 6.64
N ASN A 32 -32.58 7.17 7.52
CA ASN A 32 -32.68 8.59 7.23
C ASN A 32 -31.32 9.27 7.38
N PRO A 33 -31.06 10.39 6.68
CA PRO A 33 -29.80 11.12 6.73
C PRO A 33 -29.28 11.37 8.15
N SER A 34 -30.14 11.74 9.10
CA SER A 34 -29.74 12.10 10.47
C SER A 34 -29.63 10.91 11.42
N ASP A 35 -29.91 9.68 10.97
CA ASP A 35 -29.87 8.49 11.82
C ASP A 35 -28.44 8.16 12.26
N ARG A 36 -28.34 7.50 13.43
CA ARG A 36 -27.06 7.04 13.98
C ARG A 36 -26.90 5.54 13.77
N ILE A 37 -25.65 5.11 13.64
CA ILE A 37 -25.36 3.69 13.41
C ILE A 37 -25.27 2.98 14.75
N THR A 38 -26.16 2.01 14.97
CA THR A 38 -26.11 1.15 16.15
C THR A 38 -24.88 0.26 16.12
N VAL A 39 -24.40 -0.18 17.28
CA VAL A 39 -23.22 -1.07 17.40
C VAL A 39 -23.40 -2.36 16.59
N GLN A 40 -24.61 -2.93 16.59
CA GLN A 40 -24.93 -4.13 15.82
C GLN A 40 -24.79 -3.91 14.31
N LYS A 41 -25.33 -2.79 13.79
CA LYS A 41 -25.15 -2.41 12.37
C LYS A 41 -23.68 -2.10 12.07
N GLY A 42 -22.98 -1.41 12.97
CA GLY A 42 -21.55 -1.14 12.86
C GLY A 42 -20.70 -2.41 12.79
N ALA A 43 -20.98 -3.40 13.63
CA ALA A 43 -20.31 -4.70 13.61
C ALA A 43 -20.58 -5.48 12.31
N LEU A 44 -21.82 -5.41 11.80
CA LEU A 44 -22.15 -5.95 10.48
C LEU A 44 -21.34 -5.28 9.37
N LEU A 45 -21.24 -3.94 9.38
CA LEU A 45 -20.46 -3.18 8.39
C LEU A 45 -18.96 -3.50 8.45
N ILE A 46 -18.37 -3.65 9.64
CA ILE A 46 -16.98 -4.13 9.80
C ILE A 46 -16.83 -5.52 9.19
N SER A 47 -17.76 -6.43 9.47
CA SER A 47 -17.71 -7.81 9.00
C SER A 47 -17.80 -7.87 7.47
N LEU A 48 -18.74 -7.12 6.88
CA LEU A 48 -18.87 -6.98 5.43
C LEU A 48 -17.64 -6.30 4.81
N GLY A 49 -17.05 -5.32 5.48
CA GLY A 49 -15.81 -4.68 5.08
C GLY A 49 -14.63 -5.65 5.04
N PHE A 50 -14.47 -6.52 6.06
CA PHE A 50 -13.44 -7.56 6.05
C PHE A 50 -13.61 -8.50 4.86
N VAL A 51 -14.84 -8.98 4.62
CA VAL A 51 -15.13 -9.81 3.44
C VAL A 51 -14.79 -9.05 2.16
N TYR A 52 -15.19 -7.78 2.06
CA TYR A 52 -14.93 -6.94 0.90
C TYR A 52 -13.45 -6.81 0.57
N PHE A 53 -12.63 -6.32 1.51
CA PHE A 53 -11.22 -6.02 1.26
C PHE A 53 -10.38 -7.29 1.06
N VAL A 54 -10.64 -8.35 1.83
CA VAL A 54 -9.96 -9.64 1.64
C VAL A 54 -10.30 -10.25 0.28
N ALA A 55 -11.59 -10.29 -0.08
CA ALA A 55 -12.02 -10.86 -1.35
C ALA A 55 -11.55 -10.02 -2.55
N LEU A 56 -11.54 -8.69 -2.45
CA LEU A 56 -11.01 -7.79 -3.48
C LEU A 56 -9.52 -8.05 -3.73
N THR A 57 -8.75 -8.20 -2.65
CA THR A 57 -7.31 -8.49 -2.72
C THR A 57 -7.04 -9.84 -3.33
N GLU A 58 -7.79 -10.86 -2.91
CA GLU A 58 -7.70 -12.21 -3.46
C GLU A 58 -8.06 -12.22 -4.96
N PHE A 59 -9.10 -11.49 -5.34
CA PHE A 59 -9.48 -11.29 -6.73
C PHE A 59 -8.33 -10.67 -7.54
N LEU A 60 -7.75 -9.55 -7.08
CA LEU A 60 -6.65 -8.87 -7.77
C LEU A 60 -5.40 -9.75 -7.86
N ASN A 61 -5.08 -10.51 -6.80
CA ASN A 61 -3.96 -11.45 -6.80
C ASN A 61 -4.19 -12.57 -7.82
N LYS A 62 -5.38 -13.19 -7.83
CA LYS A 62 -5.74 -14.22 -8.82
C LYS A 62 -5.75 -13.64 -10.24
N LEU A 63 -6.23 -12.41 -10.41
CA LEU A 63 -6.25 -11.72 -11.69
C LEU A 63 -4.82 -11.60 -12.25
N LEU A 64 -3.87 -11.12 -11.46
CA LEU A 64 -2.49 -10.93 -11.92
C LEU A 64 -1.67 -12.23 -11.98
N LEU A 65 -1.93 -13.21 -11.11
CA LEU A 65 -1.10 -14.41 -10.99
C LEU A 65 -1.65 -15.66 -11.68
N LYS A 66 -2.92 -15.70 -12.09
CA LYS A 66 -3.53 -16.89 -12.69
C LYS A 66 -4.17 -16.68 -14.06
N THR A 67 -4.42 -15.43 -14.46
CA THR A 67 -5.01 -15.18 -15.78
C THR A 67 -3.92 -14.98 -16.82
N THR A 68 -4.21 -15.30 -18.08
CA THR A 68 -3.29 -15.09 -19.21
C THR A 68 -2.89 -13.63 -19.37
N ILE A 69 -3.83 -12.72 -19.14
CA ILE A 69 -3.60 -11.26 -19.14
C ILE A 69 -2.63 -10.89 -18.02
N GLY A 70 -2.86 -11.40 -16.81
CA GLY A 70 -1.99 -11.20 -15.65
C GLY A 70 -0.58 -11.73 -15.86
N HIS A 71 -0.44 -12.97 -16.32
CA HIS A 71 0.87 -13.56 -16.65
C HIS A 71 1.62 -12.76 -17.72
N SER A 72 0.92 -12.30 -18.75
CA SER A 72 1.50 -11.45 -19.79
C SER A 72 2.00 -10.12 -19.20
N PHE A 73 1.24 -9.52 -18.28
CA PHE A 73 1.64 -8.31 -17.56
C PHE A 73 2.87 -8.54 -16.67
N VAL A 74 2.85 -9.60 -15.85
CA VAL A 74 3.96 -9.97 -14.96
C VAL A 74 5.24 -10.23 -15.75
N LYS A 75 5.15 -10.97 -16.87
CA LYS A 75 6.28 -11.24 -17.76
C LYS A 75 6.81 -9.97 -18.43
N ARG A 76 5.91 -9.12 -18.93
CA ARG A 76 6.26 -7.85 -19.61
C ARG A 76 7.09 -6.92 -18.72
N TYR A 77 6.74 -6.84 -17.44
CA TYR A 77 7.42 -5.95 -16.48
C TYR A 77 8.43 -6.67 -15.58
N ARG A 78 8.68 -7.97 -15.80
CA ARG A 78 9.59 -8.81 -15.01
C ARG A 78 9.34 -8.70 -13.50
N LEU A 79 8.07 -8.78 -13.11
CA LEU A 79 7.63 -8.60 -11.72
C LEU A 79 7.84 -9.88 -10.90
N ARG A 80 8.32 -9.72 -9.65
CA ARG A 80 8.37 -10.82 -8.67
C ARG A 80 7.03 -10.96 -7.97
N VAL A 81 6.81 -12.08 -7.27
CA VAL A 81 5.60 -12.29 -6.46
C VAL A 81 5.41 -11.18 -5.43
N SER A 82 6.47 -10.74 -4.74
CA SER A 82 6.41 -9.61 -3.80
C SER A 82 5.97 -8.31 -4.47
N ASP A 83 6.41 -8.07 -5.71
CA ASP A 83 6.06 -6.87 -6.49
C ASP A 83 4.58 -6.91 -6.91
N VAL A 84 4.06 -8.09 -7.25
CA VAL A 84 2.63 -8.27 -7.57
C VAL A 84 1.76 -8.00 -6.35
N LEU A 85 2.13 -8.53 -5.17
CA LEU A 85 1.40 -8.28 -3.92
C LEU A 85 1.43 -6.81 -3.51
N ASP A 86 2.55 -6.11 -3.72
CA ASP A 86 2.62 -4.65 -3.50
C ASP A 86 1.69 -3.89 -4.44
N ILE A 87 1.67 -4.25 -5.74
CA ILE A 87 0.77 -3.63 -6.72
C ILE A 87 -0.69 -3.85 -6.32
N THR A 88 -1.10 -5.07 -5.99
CA THR A 88 -2.49 -5.34 -5.61
C THR A 88 -2.87 -4.63 -4.32
N ASN A 89 -1.97 -4.55 -3.33
CA ASN A 89 -2.21 -3.80 -2.10
C ASN A 89 -2.44 -2.30 -2.39
N LYS A 90 -1.58 -1.68 -3.20
CA LYS A 90 -1.73 -0.27 -3.58
C LYS A 90 -3.00 -0.01 -4.42
N LEU A 91 -3.47 -0.99 -5.20
CA LEU A 91 -4.78 -0.92 -5.88
C LEU A 91 -5.95 -0.93 -4.89
N VAL A 92 -5.94 -1.83 -3.91
CA VAL A 92 -6.98 -1.89 -2.85
C VAL A 92 -6.98 -0.60 -2.04
N SER A 93 -5.80 -0.07 -1.71
CA SER A 93 -5.63 1.23 -1.06
C SER A 93 -6.23 2.39 -1.88
N ALA A 94 -6.03 2.39 -3.21
CA ALA A 94 -6.63 3.40 -4.08
C ALA A 94 -8.17 3.30 -4.13
N VAL A 95 -8.73 2.09 -4.13
CA VAL A 95 -10.18 1.86 -4.05
C VAL A 95 -10.74 2.39 -2.73
N GLN A 96 -10.06 2.09 -1.61
CA GLN A 96 -10.47 2.59 -0.32
C GLN A 96 -10.44 4.12 -0.25
N ALA A 97 -9.38 4.72 -0.78
CA ALA A 97 -9.26 6.16 -0.83
C ALA A 97 -10.39 6.82 -1.65
N ALA A 98 -10.80 6.19 -2.75
CA ALA A 98 -11.94 6.64 -3.53
C ALA A 98 -13.24 6.60 -2.73
N PHE A 99 -13.50 5.50 -1.99
CA PHE A 99 -14.67 5.41 -1.11
C PHE A 99 -14.66 6.48 -0.02
N SER A 100 -13.50 6.71 0.59
CA SER A 100 -13.32 7.77 1.58
C SER A 100 -13.67 9.13 1.02
N CYS A 101 -13.12 9.47 -0.15
CA CYS A 101 -13.36 10.76 -0.77
C CYS A 101 -14.83 10.94 -1.16
N ILE A 102 -15.45 9.90 -1.71
CA ILE A 102 -16.87 9.94 -2.08
C ILE A 102 -17.73 10.15 -0.83
N ALA A 103 -17.52 9.36 0.23
CA ALA A 103 -18.25 9.52 1.50
C ALA A 103 -18.04 10.92 2.09
N GLY A 104 -16.80 11.41 2.11
CA GLY A 104 -16.45 12.76 2.55
C GLY A 104 -17.16 13.85 1.76
N LEU A 105 -17.17 13.78 0.42
CA LEU A 105 -17.85 14.76 -0.43
C LEU A 105 -19.36 14.79 -0.19
N PHE A 106 -20.00 13.62 -0.07
CA PHE A 106 -21.43 13.54 0.20
C PHE A 106 -21.79 14.11 1.58
N VAL A 107 -21.07 13.71 2.63
CA VAL A 107 -21.29 14.22 3.99
C VAL A 107 -21.02 15.71 4.05
N CYS A 108 -19.95 16.20 3.41
CA CYS A 108 -19.61 17.62 3.35
C CYS A 108 -20.75 18.43 2.70
N ARG A 109 -21.20 17.99 1.52
CA ARG A 109 -22.25 18.67 0.75
C ARG A 109 -23.60 18.70 1.48
N TRP A 110 -23.87 17.71 2.33
CA TRP A 110 -25.10 17.63 3.12
C TRP A 110 -25.01 18.36 4.45
N SER A 111 -23.97 18.12 5.24
CA SER A 111 -23.88 18.58 6.63
C SER A 111 -23.38 20.02 6.73
N CYS A 112 -22.37 20.40 5.95
CA CYS A 112 -21.73 21.71 6.09
C CYS A 112 -22.67 22.91 5.84
N PRO A 113 -23.60 22.90 4.86
CA PRO A 113 -24.54 24.00 4.66
C PRO A 113 -25.61 24.12 5.74
N ARG A 114 -25.91 23.04 6.47
CA ARG A 114 -26.97 23.03 7.47
C ARG A 114 -26.48 23.55 8.81
N ASN A 115 -25.45 22.90 9.33
CA ASN A 115 -24.80 23.33 10.56
C ASN A 115 -23.42 22.68 10.62
N PHE A 116 -22.38 23.50 10.53
CA PHE A 116 -21.00 23.02 10.56
C PHE A 116 -20.67 22.19 11.81
N LEU A 117 -21.23 22.57 12.97
CA LEU A 117 -20.94 21.95 14.26
C LEU A 117 -21.84 20.78 14.59
N HIS A 118 -23.12 20.81 14.20
CA HIS A 118 -24.11 19.84 14.73
C HIS A 118 -24.82 18.99 13.67
N ALA A 119 -24.75 19.35 12.39
CA ALA A 119 -25.40 18.53 11.37
C ALA A 119 -24.66 17.20 11.23
N SER A 120 -25.41 16.10 11.34
CA SER A 120 -24.90 14.75 11.17
C SER A 120 -25.47 14.04 9.95
N HIS A 121 -24.68 13.13 9.38
CA HIS A 121 -25.11 12.26 8.31
C HIS A 121 -24.66 10.82 8.57
N PHE A 122 -25.56 9.83 8.55
CA PHE A 122 -25.25 8.43 8.87
C PHE A 122 -24.07 7.85 8.05
N LEU A 123 -23.86 8.38 6.84
CA LEU A 123 -22.80 7.95 5.93
C LEU A 123 -21.39 8.09 6.55
N SER A 124 -21.16 9.07 7.43
CA SER A 124 -19.84 9.23 8.05
C SER A 124 -19.53 8.11 9.05
N GLU A 125 -20.49 7.78 9.91
CA GLU A 125 -20.38 6.70 10.91
C GLU A 125 -20.34 5.34 10.21
N SER A 126 -21.27 5.09 9.29
CA SER A 126 -21.33 3.82 8.57
C SER A 126 -20.08 3.56 7.73
N TYR A 127 -19.56 4.59 7.07
CA TYR A 127 -18.29 4.48 6.36
C TYR A 127 -17.11 4.27 7.32
N ALA A 128 -17.06 4.96 8.46
CA ALA A 128 -16.01 4.72 9.46
C ALA A 128 -16.00 3.27 9.96
N TRP A 129 -17.17 2.70 10.26
CA TRP A 129 -17.31 1.28 10.61
C TRP A 129 -16.82 0.37 9.48
N PHE A 130 -17.27 0.59 8.24
CA PHE A 130 -16.82 -0.20 7.10
C PHE A 130 -15.30 -0.08 6.87
N ALA A 131 -14.77 1.15 6.90
CA ALA A 131 -13.36 1.49 6.66
C ALA A 131 -12.42 0.98 7.76
N ALA A 132 -12.88 0.80 9.00
CA ALA A 132 -12.04 0.25 10.05
C ALA A 132 -11.43 -1.10 9.66
N SER A 133 -12.22 -1.96 8.99
CA SER A 133 -11.76 -3.26 8.49
C SER A 133 -10.60 -3.15 7.48
N TYR A 134 -10.59 -2.10 6.64
CA TYR A 134 -9.50 -1.84 5.70
C TYR A 134 -8.18 -1.64 6.43
N PHE A 135 -8.14 -0.82 7.49
CA PHE A 135 -6.88 -0.51 8.19
C PHE A 135 -6.23 -1.76 8.80
N PHE A 136 -7.04 -2.69 9.32
CA PHE A 136 -6.55 -3.98 9.80
C PHE A 136 -6.09 -4.89 8.67
N TYR A 137 -6.87 -4.96 7.58
CA TYR A 137 -6.51 -5.70 6.39
C TYR A 137 -5.20 -5.19 5.76
N ASP A 138 -5.02 -3.88 5.62
CA ASP A 138 -3.87 -3.25 4.95
C ASP A 138 -2.59 -3.49 5.78
N LEU A 139 -2.69 -3.42 7.11
CA LEU A 139 -1.57 -3.78 7.99
C LEU A 139 -1.14 -5.24 7.82
N TRP A 140 -2.11 -6.16 7.70
CA TRP A 140 -1.83 -7.56 7.42
C TRP A 140 -1.24 -7.77 6.02
N SER A 141 -1.75 -7.07 5.02
CA SER A 141 -1.27 -7.15 3.63
C SER A 141 0.16 -6.61 3.49
N MET A 142 0.47 -5.48 4.13
CA MET A 142 1.83 -4.93 4.19
C MET A 142 2.80 -5.86 4.90
N TYR A 143 2.37 -6.53 5.97
CA TYR A 143 3.17 -7.60 6.59
C TYR A 143 3.48 -8.72 5.59
N LYS A 144 2.49 -9.18 4.81
CA LYS A 144 2.70 -10.24 3.81
C LYS A 144 3.72 -9.82 2.75
N ILE A 145 3.69 -8.57 2.30
CA ILE A 145 4.68 -8.02 1.36
C ILE A 145 6.07 -8.03 2.02
N TYR A 146 6.18 -7.53 3.25
CA TYR A 146 7.43 -7.52 4.01
C TYR A 146 8.02 -8.93 4.19
N ALA A 147 7.19 -9.91 4.54
CA ALA A 147 7.61 -11.31 4.68
C ALA A 147 8.09 -11.90 3.34
N ALA A 148 7.38 -11.62 2.24
CA ALA A 148 7.77 -12.06 0.90
C ALA A 148 9.11 -11.45 0.46
N GLU A 149 9.32 -10.16 0.70
CA GLU A 149 10.59 -9.49 0.40
C GLU A 149 11.75 -10.03 1.23
N ALA A 150 11.51 -10.31 2.53
CA ALA A 150 12.52 -10.89 3.42
C ALA A 150 12.95 -12.28 2.95
N ALA A 151 11.99 -13.12 2.54
CA ALA A 151 12.27 -14.45 1.99
C ALA A 151 13.13 -14.38 0.72
N VAL A 152 12.81 -13.46 -0.20
CA VAL A 152 13.61 -13.25 -1.43
C VAL A 152 15.03 -12.80 -1.10
N LYS A 153 15.21 -11.87 -0.14
CA LYS A 153 16.54 -11.41 0.30
C LYS A 153 17.35 -12.55 0.93
N LEU A 154 16.71 -13.43 1.68
CA LEU A 154 17.34 -14.61 2.27
C LEU A 154 17.83 -15.58 1.18
N LYS A 155 16.98 -15.89 0.18
CA LYS A 155 17.33 -16.76 -0.94
C LYS A 155 18.55 -16.27 -1.73
N VAL A 156 18.65 -14.95 -1.93
CA VAL A 156 19.81 -14.33 -2.58
C VAL A 156 21.08 -14.46 -1.71
N LYS A 157 20.99 -14.21 -0.41
CA LYS A 157 22.14 -14.33 0.51
C LYS A 157 22.67 -15.76 0.61
N LEU A 158 21.80 -16.76 0.48
CA LEU A 158 22.16 -18.17 0.52
C LEU A 158 22.65 -18.70 -0.84
N GLY A 159 22.73 -17.86 -1.89
CA GLY A 159 23.25 -18.26 -3.20
C GLY A 159 22.35 -19.21 -4.00
N LEU A 160 21.06 -19.33 -3.64
CA LEU A 160 20.13 -20.34 -4.18
C LEU A 160 19.28 -19.80 -5.33
N GLN A 161 19.80 -18.89 -6.15
CA GLN A 161 19.13 -18.56 -7.42
C GLN A 161 19.27 -19.75 -8.37
N SER A 162 18.22 -20.55 -8.46
CA SER A 162 18.00 -21.43 -9.60
C SER A 162 17.96 -20.58 -10.87
N GLY A 163 18.90 -20.83 -11.77
CA GLY A 163 18.88 -20.28 -13.12
C GLY A 163 17.67 -20.83 -13.89
N SER A 164 16.87 -19.95 -14.46
CA SER A 164 16.02 -20.20 -15.63
C SER A 164 15.87 -18.86 -16.33
N GLU A 165 16.16 -18.66 -17.61
CA GLU A 165 15.91 -19.51 -18.76
C GLU A 165 17.01 -19.24 -19.82
N HIS A 166 17.82 -20.24 -20.17
CA HIS A 166 18.48 -20.29 -21.48
C HIS A 166 18.00 -21.58 -22.15
N HIS A 167 17.11 -21.42 -23.12
CA HIS A 167 16.60 -22.50 -23.95
C HIS A 167 17.34 -22.41 -25.29
N GLY A 168 18.03 -23.47 -25.69
CA GLY A 168 18.49 -23.67 -27.07
C GLY A 168 19.94 -24.15 -27.21
N ASP A 169 20.09 -25.40 -27.64
CA ASP A 169 21.24 -26.07 -28.28
C ASP A 169 22.54 -26.24 -27.44
N ASN A 170 23.24 -27.37 -27.42
CA ASN A 170 23.45 -28.35 -28.47
C ASN A 170 23.91 -29.70 -27.89
N ASN A 171 23.69 -30.75 -28.69
CA ASN A 171 24.26 -32.09 -28.52
C ASN A 171 25.80 -32.06 -28.35
N ASN A 172 26.33 -32.80 -27.37
CA ASN A 172 27.38 -33.79 -27.63
C ASN A 172 27.68 -34.66 -26.41
N ALA A 173 27.53 -35.97 -26.60
CA ALA A 173 28.13 -36.98 -25.76
C ALA A 173 29.65 -37.01 -25.98
N ARG A 174 30.45 -37.05 -24.91
CA ARG A 174 31.71 -37.82 -24.85
C ARG A 174 32.29 -37.94 -23.44
N ASN A 175 32.76 -39.17 -23.19
CA ASN A 175 33.37 -39.76 -22.00
C ASN A 175 34.33 -38.91 -21.15
N GLY A 176 34.26 -39.14 -19.83
CA GLY A 176 35.32 -38.84 -18.86
C GLY A 176 35.08 -39.57 -17.53
N THR A 177 36.02 -40.45 -17.18
CA THR A 177 36.13 -41.40 -16.04
C THR A 177 35.99 -40.73 -14.65
N PRO A 178 35.60 -41.45 -13.57
CA PRO A 178 35.14 -40.80 -12.33
C PRO A 178 36.30 -40.40 -11.43
N ALA A 179 36.36 -39.13 -11.05
CA ALA A 179 37.22 -38.65 -9.98
C ALA A 179 36.42 -38.66 -8.66
N ASN A 180 36.90 -39.50 -7.74
CA ASN A 180 36.40 -39.69 -6.40
C ASN A 180 36.77 -38.46 -5.54
N SER A 181 35.80 -37.68 -5.09
CA SER A 181 35.97 -36.71 -4.01
C SER A 181 34.67 -36.55 -3.22
N ASN A 182 34.58 -37.27 -2.09
CA ASN A 182 33.80 -36.96 -0.89
C ASN A 182 32.61 -35.99 -1.04
N GLU A 183 31.55 -36.41 -1.73
CA GLU A 183 30.22 -35.78 -1.71
C GLU A 183 29.23 -36.72 -0.99
N VAL A 184 29.26 -36.78 0.34
CA VAL A 184 28.23 -37.53 1.09
C VAL A 184 27.53 -36.70 2.17
N THR A 185 28.04 -35.51 2.52
CA THR A 185 27.43 -34.64 3.53
C THR A 185 26.78 -33.36 2.98
N GLY A 186 27.14 -32.90 1.78
CA GLY A 186 26.59 -31.67 1.20
C GLY A 186 25.27 -31.83 0.42
N GLY A 187 24.95 -33.04 -0.04
CA GLY A 187 23.75 -33.32 -0.83
C GLY A 187 22.46 -33.29 -0.01
N THR A 188 22.50 -33.81 1.21
CA THR A 188 21.35 -33.90 2.12
C THR A 188 20.97 -32.53 2.68
N GLU A 189 21.96 -31.69 3.04
CA GLU A 189 21.71 -30.31 3.47
C GLU A 189 21.20 -29.44 2.32
N LYS A 190 21.77 -29.53 1.10
CA LYS A 190 21.23 -28.82 -0.07
C LYS A 190 19.83 -29.29 -0.45
N ALA A 191 19.52 -30.58 -0.35
CA ALA A 191 18.20 -31.11 -0.65
C ALA A 191 17.16 -30.72 0.42
N GLN A 192 17.52 -30.79 1.70
CA GLN A 192 16.67 -30.31 2.79
C GLN A 192 16.49 -28.79 2.77
N LEU A 193 17.53 -28.04 2.36
CA LEU A 193 17.50 -26.60 2.15
C LEU A 193 16.65 -26.21 0.94
N GLN A 194 16.79 -26.93 -0.18
CA GLN A 194 15.96 -26.77 -1.37
C GLN A 194 14.50 -27.11 -1.06
N GLN A 195 14.24 -28.15 -0.28
CA GLN A 195 12.89 -28.52 0.16
C GLN A 195 12.30 -27.53 1.19
N ALA A 196 13.14 -26.95 2.06
CA ALA A 196 12.75 -25.83 2.93
C ALA A 196 12.61 -24.49 2.18
N LEU A 197 13.15 -24.38 0.96
CA LEU A 197 13.01 -23.24 0.04
C LEU A 197 11.82 -23.42 -0.92
N ASP A 198 11.37 -24.64 -1.17
CA ASP A 198 10.10 -24.90 -1.84
C ASP A 198 8.90 -24.59 -0.91
N ASP A 199 9.15 -24.48 0.41
CA ASP A 199 8.23 -23.90 1.40
C ASP A 199 8.23 -22.35 1.41
N ILE A 200 9.06 -21.68 0.59
CA ILE A 200 8.86 -20.25 0.30
C ILE A 200 7.44 -20.11 -0.24
N PRO A 201 6.63 -19.14 0.24
CA PRO A 201 5.22 -19.03 -0.11
C PRO A 201 5.00 -19.13 -1.63
N SER A 202 4.64 -20.34 -2.08
CA SER A 202 4.11 -20.56 -3.40
C SER A 202 2.65 -20.13 -3.32
N VAL A 203 2.19 -19.40 -4.33
CA VAL A 203 0.80 -19.01 -4.44
C VAL A 203 0.02 -20.25 -4.89
N ALA A 204 -0.12 -21.24 -4.00
CA ALA A 204 -1.04 -22.33 -4.19
C ALA A 204 -2.45 -21.70 -4.20
N GLN A 205 -3.03 -21.62 -5.38
CA GLN A 205 -4.43 -21.22 -5.59
C GLN A 205 -4.78 -19.73 -5.38
N GLY A 206 -3.83 -18.79 -5.36
CA GLY A 206 -4.14 -17.35 -5.24
C GLY A 206 -4.31 -16.87 -3.79
N THR A 207 -4.25 -17.80 -2.86
CA THR A 207 -4.16 -17.58 -1.43
C THR A 207 -2.71 -17.83 -1.04
N LEU A 208 -2.10 -16.89 -0.32
CA LEU A 208 -0.75 -17.10 0.21
C LEU A 208 -0.93 -18.04 1.42
N SER A 209 -0.72 -19.35 1.22
CA SER A 209 -0.83 -20.31 2.32
C SER A 209 0.29 -20.05 3.32
N PHE A 210 -0.08 -19.57 4.50
CA PHE A 210 0.80 -19.51 5.66
C PHE A 210 0.28 -20.49 6.71
N VAL A 211 0.47 -21.80 6.46
CA VAL A 211 0.33 -22.83 7.50
C VAL A 211 1.40 -23.91 7.29
N SER A 212 2.65 -23.48 7.22
CA SER A 212 3.81 -24.29 7.63
C SER A 212 4.91 -23.29 8.00
N PRO A 213 5.32 -23.21 9.28
CA PRO A 213 6.51 -22.46 9.64
C PRO A 213 7.69 -23.06 8.87
N CYS A 214 8.23 -22.33 7.88
CA CYS A 214 9.52 -22.71 7.32
C CYS A 214 10.50 -22.79 8.49
N LYS A 215 11.20 -23.93 8.64
CA LYS A 215 12.26 -24.09 9.63
C LYS A 215 13.41 -23.08 9.46
N MET A 216 13.39 -22.26 8.41
CA MET A 216 14.28 -21.11 8.20
C MET A 216 13.51 -19.78 8.04
N GLY A 217 13.29 -19.08 9.16
CA GLY A 217 13.49 -17.62 9.25
C GLY A 217 12.52 -16.64 8.57
N ILE A 218 11.22 -16.91 8.46
CA ILE A 218 10.25 -15.86 8.08
C ILE A 218 10.12 -14.86 9.25
N PRO A 219 10.20 -13.53 9.03
CA PRO A 219 10.08 -12.59 10.12
C PRO A 219 8.67 -12.64 10.73
N SER A 220 8.62 -12.71 12.05
CA SER A 220 7.35 -12.72 12.78
C SER A 220 6.57 -11.42 12.57
N PHE A 221 5.24 -11.48 12.69
CA PHE A 221 4.40 -10.29 12.67
C PHE A 221 4.82 -9.28 13.74
N ALA A 222 5.19 -9.75 14.94
CA ALA A 222 5.72 -8.89 16.00
C ALA A 222 6.99 -8.12 15.59
N LYS A 223 7.90 -8.77 14.85
CA LYS A 223 9.10 -8.11 14.31
C LYS A 223 8.73 -7.05 13.27
N TYR A 224 7.73 -7.31 12.43
CA TYR A 224 7.22 -6.31 11.50
C TYR A 224 6.65 -5.09 12.23
N LEU A 225 5.82 -5.31 13.25
CA LEU A 225 5.24 -4.22 14.05
C LEU A 225 6.33 -3.34 14.70
N ALA A 226 7.37 -3.97 15.25
CA ALA A 226 8.48 -3.26 15.90
C ALA A 226 9.39 -2.50 14.91
N THR A 227 9.50 -2.96 13.65
CA THR A 227 10.39 -2.35 12.66
C THR A 227 9.76 -1.18 11.91
N HIS A 228 8.42 -1.10 11.85
CA HIS A 228 7.70 -0.05 11.12
C HIS A 228 6.71 0.73 12.02
N PRO A 229 7.16 1.29 13.16
CA PRO A 229 6.28 1.81 14.19
C PRO A 229 5.40 2.98 13.72
N LEU A 230 5.90 3.85 12.82
CA LEU A 230 5.14 5.00 12.33
C LEU A 230 3.94 4.58 11.46
N MET A 231 4.13 3.63 10.56
CA MET A 231 3.05 3.10 9.70
C MET A 231 2.04 2.31 10.53
N VAL A 232 2.52 1.47 11.45
CA VAL A 232 1.67 0.70 12.37
C VAL A 232 0.82 1.63 13.23
N PHE A 233 1.45 2.64 13.85
CA PHE A 233 0.75 3.63 14.65
C PHE A 233 -0.32 4.34 13.83
N HIS A 234 -0.01 4.80 12.62
CA HIS A 234 -0.97 5.46 11.74
C HIS A 234 -2.21 4.58 11.47
N HIS A 235 -2.01 3.31 11.08
CA HIS A 235 -3.12 2.40 10.76
C HIS A 235 -3.95 2.05 11.99
N LEU A 236 -3.32 1.79 13.14
CA LEU A 236 -4.04 1.49 14.38
C LEU A 236 -4.74 2.72 14.96
N PHE A 237 -4.13 3.90 14.86
CA PHE A 237 -4.72 5.15 15.33
C PHE A 237 -5.96 5.50 14.51
N ILE A 238 -5.90 5.46 13.19
CA ILE A 238 -7.05 5.78 12.35
C ILE A 238 -8.11 4.66 12.43
N GLY A 239 -7.70 3.40 12.32
CA GLY A 239 -8.62 2.25 12.31
C GLY A 239 -9.35 2.00 13.64
N SER A 240 -8.68 2.24 14.77
CA SER A 240 -9.26 1.99 16.10
C SER A 240 -9.71 3.28 16.79
N TYR A 241 -8.78 4.21 17.04
CA TYR A 241 -9.11 5.44 17.77
C TYR A 241 -10.03 6.35 16.94
N GLY A 242 -9.78 6.49 15.64
CA GLY A 242 -10.66 7.23 14.72
C GLY A 242 -12.09 6.69 14.71
N LEU A 243 -12.26 5.36 14.70
CA LEU A 243 -13.57 4.72 14.78
C LEU A 243 -14.30 5.04 16.09
N ILE A 244 -13.60 4.90 17.23
CA ILE A 244 -14.17 5.17 18.56
C ILE A 244 -14.58 6.64 18.67
N VAL A 245 -13.75 7.55 18.16
CA VAL A 245 -14.05 8.99 18.15
C VAL A 245 -15.32 9.25 17.37
N ILE A 246 -15.40 8.83 16.10
CA ILE A 246 -16.55 9.10 15.22
C ILE A 246 -17.84 8.47 15.78
N SER A 247 -17.74 7.26 16.33
CA SER A 247 -18.92 6.48 16.76
C SER A 247 -19.43 6.87 18.14
N TYR A 248 -18.56 7.24 19.08
CA TYR A 248 -18.96 7.41 20.49
C TYR A 248 -18.52 8.74 21.11
N LEU A 249 -17.26 9.14 20.97
CA LEU A 249 -16.73 10.31 21.70
C LEU A 249 -17.17 11.65 21.10
N ARG A 250 -17.69 11.61 19.88
CA ARG A 250 -18.10 12.78 19.11
C ARG A 250 -19.38 13.46 19.63
N GLY A 251 -20.24 12.77 20.38
CA GLY A 251 -21.37 13.37 21.10
C GLY A 251 -22.38 14.17 20.25
N GLY A 252 -22.40 14.00 18.92
CA GLY A 252 -23.24 14.77 18.00
C GLY A 252 -22.55 15.92 17.26
N LEU A 253 -21.27 16.19 17.50
CA LEU A 253 -20.53 17.32 16.91
C LEU A 253 -19.71 16.96 15.67
N GLY A 254 -19.89 17.66 14.54
CA GLY A 254 -18.82 17.88 13.58
C GLY A 254 -18.68 16.86 12.45
N ASP A 255 -19.75 16.28 11.92
CA ASP A 255 -19.66 15.45 10.70
C ASP A 255 -19.09 16.21 9.49
N CYS A 256 -19.32 17.53 9.43
CA CYS A 256 -18.66 18.38 8.44
C CYS A 256 -17.13 18.35 8.61
N VAL A 257 -16.60 18.45 9.84
CA VAL A 257 -15.16 18.35 10.10
C VAL A 257 -14.60 16.97 9.73
N PHE A 258 -15.30 15.88 10.10
CA PHE A 258 -14.89 14.52 9.72
C PHE A 258 -14.95 14.28 8.21
N SER A 259 -15.88 14.92 7.51
CA SER A 259 -15.97 14.82 6.05
C SER A 259 -14.72 15.35 5.34
N PHE A 260 -14.13 16.44 5.86
CA PHE A 260 -12.84 16.94 5.38
C PHE A 260 -11.70 15.97 5.69
N MET A 261 -11.76 15.26 6.82
CA MET A 261 -10.78 14.22 7.14
C MET A 261 -10.81 13.08 6.11
N PHE A 262 -12.00 12.68 5.67
CA PHE A 262 -12.12 11.65 4.62
C PHE A 262 -11.60 12.13 3.26
N MET A 263 -11.76 13.41 2.94
CA MET A 263 -11.23 14.01 1.70
C MET A 263 -9.70 14.06 1.67
N MET A 264 -9.01 13.91 2.81
CA MET A 264 -7.54 13.81 2.86
C MET A 264 -7.00 12.61 2.06
N GLU A 265 -7.82 11.58 1.87
CA GLU A 265 -7.43 10.39 1.11
C GLU A 265 -7.37 10.62 -0.41
N LEU A 266 -7.78 11.78 -0.92
CA LEU A 266 -7.82 12.03 -2.38
C LEU A 266 -6.44 11.95 -3.04
N SER A 267 -5.37 12.21 -2.28
CA SER A 267 -4.01 12.08 -2.80
C SER A 267 -3.54 10.62 -2.91
N THR A 268 -4.14 9.69 -2.15
CA THR A 268 -3.70 8.29 -2.02
C THR A 268 -3.71 7.52 -3.34
N PRO A 269 -4.72 7.64 -4.23
CA PRO A 269 -4.69 7.00 -5.55
C PRO A 269 -3.47 7.42 -6.37
N PHE A 270 -3.05 8.69 -6.30
CA PHE A 270 -1.88 9.20 -7.03
C PHE A 270 -0.56 8.71 -6.40
N VAL A 271 -0.49 8.62 -5.07
CA VAL A 271 0.64 8.01 -4.35
C VAL A 271 0.79 6.53 -4.73
N SER A 272 -0.30 5.77 -4.66
CA SER A 272 -0.36 4.35 -5.03
C SER A 272 0.02 4.14 -6.49
N PHE A 273 -0.54 4.94 -7.41
CA PHE A 273 -0.23 4.82 -8.83
C PHE A 273 1.24 5.13 -9.13
N ARG A 274 1.82 6.12 -8.45
CA ARG A 274 3.26 6.42 -8.55
C ARG A 274 4.10 5.22 -8.08
N SER A 275 3.71 4.59 -6.98
CA SER A 275 4.40 3.40 -6.47
C SER A 275 4.33 2.25 -7.48
N ILE A 276 3.15 1.96 -8.03
CA ILE A 276 2.94 0.92 -9.06
C ILE A 276 3.83 1.17 -10.28
N LEU A 277 3.85 2.39 -10.82
CA LEU A 277 4.73 2.76 -11.95
C LEU A 277 6.22 2.60 -11.60
N SER A 278 6.59 2.89 -10.34
CA SER A 278 7.95 2.70 -9.83
C SER A 278 8.33 1.21 -9.78
N VAL A 279 7.41 0.34 -9.33
CA VAL A 279 7.58 -1.12 -9.28
C VAL A 279 7.72 -1.70 -10.69
N MET A 280 6.94 -1.22 -11.64
CA MET A 280 7.01 -1.58 -13.06
C MET A 280 8.26 -1.06 -13.79
N GLY A 281 9.15 -0.33 -13.11
CA GLY A 281 10.37 0.23 -13.71
C GLY A 281 10.14 1.43 -14.63
N LEU A 282 8.95 2.05 -14.61
CA LEU A 282 8.53 3.12 -15.51
C LEU A 282 8.89 4.53 -15.02
N LYS A 283 9.95 4.68 -14.21
CA LYS A 283 10.35 5.97 -13.61
C LYS A 283 10.73 7.05 -14.63
N GLN A 284 11.15 6.66 -15.84
CA GLN A 284 11.51 7.57 -16.93
C GLN A 284 10.32 8.00 -17.80
N SER A 285 9.14 7.42 -17.57
CA SER A 285 7.96 7.74 -18.38
C SER A 285 7.40 9.12 -18.05
N ARG A 286 6.83 9.80 -19.06
CA ARG A 286 6.09 11.06 -18.85
C ARG A 286 4.93 10.86 -17.86
N LEU A 287 4.28 9.70 -17.91
CA LEU A 287 3.19 9.32 -17.01
C LEU A 287 3.64 9.33 -15.54
N TYR A 288 4.83 8.82 -15.23
CA TYR A 288 5.40 8.84 -13.88
C TYR A 288 5.63 10.26 -13.36
N VAL A 289 6.06 11.18 -14.24
CA VAL A 289 6.29 12.58 -13.91
C VAL A 289 4.97 13.33 -13.72
N ILE A 290 4.03 13.20 -14.66
CA ILE A 290 2.70 13.83 -14.61
C ILE A 290 1.96 13.38 -13.36
N ASN A 291 1.88 12.08 -13.10
CA ASN A 291 1.25 11.56 -11.89
C ASN A 291 1.97 12.06 -10.62
N GLY A 292 3.30 12.17 -10.65
CA GLY A 292 4.07 12.75 -9.54
C GLY A 292 3.71 14.21 -9.24
N LEU A 293 3.45 15.02 -10.27
CA LEU A 293 2.99 16.41 -10.12
C LEU A 293 1.55 16.47 -9.59
N VAL A 294 0.65 15.65 -10.13
CA VAL A 294 -0.74 15.55 -9.63
C VAL A 294 -0.77 15.10 -8.17
N MET A 295 0.04 14.10 -7.82
CA MET A 295 0.25 13.67 -6.44
C MET A 295 0.70 14.82 -5.54
N LEU A 296 1.67 15.64 -5.98
CA LEU A 296 2.18 16.76 -5.18
C LEU A 296 1.10 17.83 -4.92
N VAL A 297 0.35 18.21 -5.96
CA VAL A 297 -0.73 19.21 -5.88
C VAL A 297 -1.86 18.71 -4.98
N THR A 298 -2.32 17.49 -5.21
CA THR A 298 -3.42 16.89 -4.42
C THR A 298 -3.01 16.66 -2.97
N PHE A 299 -1.78 16.22 -2.69
CA PHE A 299 -1.27 16.06 -1.34
C PHE A 299 -1.20 17.41 -0.60
N PHE A 300 -0.70 18.46 -1.26
CA PHE A 300 -0.70 19.80 -0.68
C PHE A 300 -2.12 20.27 -0.33
N TRP A 301 -3.03 20.22 -1.29
CA TRP A 301 -4.39 20.74 -1.10
C TRP A 301 -5.17 19.96 -0.03
N CYS A 302 -5.21 18.63 -0.16
CA CYS A 302 -6.07 17.78 0.66
C CYS A 302 -5.48 17.46 2.03
N ARG A 303 -4.15 17.34 2.16
CA ARG A 303 -3.51 16.92 3.43
C ARG A 303 -2.80 18.05 4.18
N ILE A 304 -2.32 19.08 3.48
CA ILE A 304 -1.56 20.19 4.12
C ILE A 304 -2.44 21.43 4.32
N PHE A 305 -3.16 21.85 3.28
CA PHE A 305 -3.95 23.09 3.32
C PHE A 305 -5.32 22.90 3.99
N LEU A 306 -5.99 21.77 3.74
CA LEU A 306 -7.35 21.53 4.22
C LEU A 306 -7.49 21.60 5.74
N MET A 307 -6.51 21.07 6.50
CA MET A 307 -6.57 21.07 7.96
C MET A 307 -6.53 22.49 8.57
N PRO A 308 -5.55 23.36 8.24
CA PRO A 308 -5.59 24.78 8.62
C PRO A 308 -6.88 25.49 8.20
N TYR A 309 -7.38 25.21 7.00
CA TYR A 309 -8.64 25.80 6.51
C TYR A 309 -9.83 25.41 7.39
N VAL A 310 -9.94 24.14 7.80
CA VAL A 310 -11.02 23.68 8.69
C VAL A 310 -10.90 24.33 10.07
N CYS A 311 -9.70 24.47 10.62
CA CYS A 311 -9.48 25.20 11.87
C CYS A 311 -9.85 26.69 11.76
N TYR A 312 -9.56 27.32 10.60
CA TYR A 312 -9.96 28.69 10.33
C TYR A 312 -11.48 28.83 10.21
N TYR A 313 -12.13 27.93 9.48
CA TYR A 313 -13.59 27.93 9.37
C TYR A 313 -14.25 27.74 10.76
N TYR A 314 -13.71 26.85 11.58
CA TYR A 314 -14.13 26.70 12.97
C TYR A 314 -13.99 28.00 13.78
N SER A 315 -12.89 28.75 13.62
CA SER A 315 -12.71 30.01 14.33
C SER A 315 -13.74 31.07 13.94
N GLN A 316 -14.15 31.09 12.66
CA GLN A 316 -15.25 31.94 12.20
C GLN A 316 -16.59 31.55 12.84
N VAL A 317 -16.88 30.25 12.91
CA VAL A 317 -18.14 29.76 13.50
C VAL A 317 -18.22 30.06 15.01
N VAL A 318 -17.10 29.97 15.73
CA VAL A 318 -17.03 30.27 17.18
C VAL A 318 -16.80 31.76 17.47
N ASN A 319 -16.65 32.59 16.43
CA ASN A 319 -16.37 34.03 16.55
C ASN A 319 -15.17 34.35 17.47
N LYS A 320 -14.08 33.59 17.33
CA LYS A 320 -12.83 33.79 18.07
C LYS A 320 -11.65 33.96 17.12
N PRO A 321 -10.59 34.70 17.52
CA PRO A 321 -9.34 34.73 16.78
C PRO A 321 -8.80 33.31 16.54
N PHE A 322 -8.17 33.08 15.39
CA PHE A 322 -7.73 31.74 14.96
C PHE A 322 -6.92 30.98 16.02
N LEU A 323 -5.88 31.62 16.58
CA LEU A 323 -5.02 30.99 17.60
C LEU A 323 -5.78 30.66 18.88
N GLU A 324 -6.66 31.56 19.30
CA GLU A 324 -7.48 31.36 20.51
C GLU A 324 -8.50 30.24 20.29
N ALA A 325 -9.13 30.19 19.11
CA ALA A 325 -10.04 29.11 18.74
C ALA A 325 -9.33 27.76 18.77
N VAL A 326 -8.13 27.65 18.16
CA VAL A 326 -7.33 26.43 18.14
C VAL A 326 -6.88 26.02 19.55
N TRP A 327 -6.46 26.98 20.38
CA TRP A 327 -6.01 26.71 21.75
C TRP A 327 -7.14 26.22 22.65
N ASN A 328 -8.35 26.75 22.45
CA ASN A 328 -9.55 26.39 23.21
C ASN A 328 -10.15 25.02 22.82
N LEU A 329 -9.67 24.36 21.76
CA LEU A 329 -10.15 23.01 21.45
C LEU A 329 -9.88 22.05 22.61
N PRO A 330 -10.75 21.05 22.82
CA PRO A 330 -10.50 19.98 23.79
C PRO A 330 -9.13 19.33 23.56
N TRP A 331 -8.46 18.96 24.65
CA TRP A 331 -7.11 18.39 24.58
C TRP A 331 -7.01 17.19 23.63
N GLY A 332 -8.00 16.28 23.66
CA GLY A 332 -8.06 15.14 22.74
C GLY A 332 -8.13 15.52 21.26
N CYS A 333 -8.84 16.60 20.92
CA CYS A 333 -8.92 17.07 19.53
C CYS A 333 -7.60 17.68 19.08
N LYS A 334 -6.93 18.47 19.92
CA LYS A 334 -5.60 19.03 19.64
C LYS A 334 -4.56 17.93 19.39
N VAL A 335 -4.51 16.93 20.27
CA VAL A 335 -3.61 15.78 20.14
C VAL A 335 -3.92 15.00 18.87
N SER A 336 -5.19 14.78 18.54
CA SER A 336 -5.60 14.05 17.34
C SER A 336 -5.23 14.78 16.06
N ILE A 337 -5.50 16.09 15.98
CA ILE A 337 -5.11 16.93 14.84
C ILE A 337 -3.60 16.87 14.65
N LEU A 338 -2.82 17.01 15.73
CA LEU A 338 -1.36 16.96 15.65
C LEU A 338 -0.85 15.59 15.21
N ALA A 339 -1.40 14.50 15.77
CA ALA A 339 -1.04 13.12 15.43
C ALA A 339 -1.34 12.78 13.97
N LEU A 340 -2.42 13.34 13.40
CA LEU A 340 -2.76 13.19 11.98
C LEU A 340 -1.95 14.12 11.08
N PHE A 341 -1.63 15.34 11.51
CA PHE A 341 -1.04 16.37 10.65
C PHE A 341 0.50 16.28 10.54
N LEU A 342 1.21 15.94 11.62
CA LEU A 342 2.68 15.87 11.63
C LEU A 342 3.25 14.87 10.60
N PRO A 343 2.72 13.62 10.49
CA PRO A 343 3.18 12.70 9.45
C PRO A 343 2.98 13.25 8.04
N GLN A 344 1.89 13.98 7.80
CA GLN A 344 1.56 14.56 6.50
C GLN A 344 2.59 15.63 6.10
N LEU A 345 2.96 16.51 7.02
CA LEU A 345 4.02 17.50 6.81
C LEU A 345 5.37 16.84 6.51
N TYR A 346 5.70 15.77 7.24
CA TYR A 346 6.92 15.00 7.02
C TYR A 346 6.95 14.39 5.62
N TRP A 347 5.88 13.70 5.21
CA TRP A 347 5.78 13.10 3.87
C TRP A 347 5.77 14.15 2.75
N PHE A 348 5.06 15.26 2.93
CA PHE A 348 5.06 16.34 1.95
C PHE A 348 6.46 16.93 1.76
N ARG A 349 7.21 17.15 2.85
CA ARG A 349 8.61 17.59 2.77
C ARG A 349 9.48 16.59 2.00
N LEU A 350 9.28 15.28 2.18
CA LEU A 350 9.97 14.26 1.40
C LEU A 350 9.60 14.31 -0.09
N MET A 351 8.31 14.47 -0.41
CA MET A 351 7.83 14.58 -1.79
C MET A 351 8.39 15.81 -2.50
N VAL A 352 8.38 16.99 -1.85
CA VAL A 352 8.97 18.22 -2.38
C VAL A 352 10.47 18.05 -2.62
N ARG A 353 11.22 17.50 -1.65
CA ARG A 353 12.66 17.22 -1.84
C ARG A 353 12.90 16.24 -2.98
N GLY A 354 12.04 15.24 -3.15
CA GLY A 354 12.07 14.32 -4.29
C GLY A 354 11.86 15.03 -5.63
N ALA A 355 10.83 15.88 -5.72
CA ALA A 355 10.54 16.66 -6.92
C ALA A 355 11.67 17.64 -7.26
N MET A 356 12.19 18.38 -6.26
CA MET A 356 13.29 19.32 -6.45
C MET A 356 14.55 18.66 -7.00
N LYS A 357 14.87 17.43 -6.59
CA LYS A 357 16.01 16.68 -7.15
C LYS A 357 15.85 16.32 -8.63
N VAL A 358 14.61 16.15 -9.09
CA VAL A 358 14.30 15.81 -10.49
C VAL A 358 14.35 17.05 -11.37
N PHE A 359 13.77 18.17 -10.91
CA PHE A 359 13.71 19.42 -11.68
C PHE A 359 14.97 20.29 -11.57
N PHE A 360 15.71 20.19 -10.46
CA PHE A 360 16.95 20.92 -10.23
C PHE A 360 18.09 19.94 -9.90
N PRO A 361 18.64 19.23 -10.90
CA PRO A 361 19.82 18.40 -10.69
C PRO A 361 20.98 19.29 -10.20
N SER A 362 21.63 18.88 -9.10
CA SER A 362 22.77 19.63 -8.56
C SER A 362 23.86 19.78 -9.62
N LYS A 363 24.28 21.03 -9.87
CA LYS A 363 25.31 21.40 -10.87
C LYS A 363 26.62 20.61 -10.72
N ASN A 364 26.91 20.08 -9.54
CA ASN A 364 28.10 19.27 -9.28
C ASN A 364 28.18 17.97 -10.11
N LYS A 365 27.06 17.44 -10.61
CA LYS A 365 27.07 16.25 -11.49
C LYS A 365 27.46 16.57 -12.94
N ARG A 366 27.29 17.81 -13.41
CA ARG A 366 27.65 18.19 -14.80
C ARG A 366 29.16 18.17 -15.02
N ASN A 367 29.94 18.59 -14.01
CA ASN A 367 31.40 18.63 -14.12
C ASN A 367 32.02 17.23 -14.00
N THR A 368 31.41 16.31 -13.24
CA THR A 368 31.89 14.91 -13.16
C THR A 368 31.59 14.13 -14.45
N THR A 369 30.48 14.40 -15.15
CA THR A 369 30.18 13.74 -16.44
C THR A 369 31.09 14.26 -17.56
N ILE A 370 31.47 15.54 -17.57
CA ILE A 370 32.44 16.08 -18.54
C ILE A 370 33.86 15.55 -18.25
N ALA A 371 34.27 15.48 -16.98
CA ALA A 371 35.55 14.88 -16.60
C ALA A 371 35.61 13.37 -16.88
N ALA A 372 34.53 12.62 -16.59
CA ALA A 372 34.45 11.19 -16.87
C ALA A 372 34.42 10.89 -18.38
N ASN A 373 33.81 11.73 -19.22
CA ASN A 373 33.87 11.56 -20.67
C ASN A 373 35.27 11.85 -21.25
N SER A 374 36.09 12.68 -20.59
CA SER A 374 37.49 12.86 -20.99
C SER A 374 38.39 11.67 -20.60
N CYS A 375 38.03 10.92 -19.54
CA CYS A 375 38.76 9.71 -19.11
C CYS A 375 38.19 8.40 -19.69
N ALA A 376 36.95 8.40 -20.19
CA ALA A 376 36.29 7.19 -20.73
C ALA A 376 36.70 6.86 -22.18
N ASN A 377 37.37 7.76 -22.89
CA ASN A 377 37.93 7.45 -24.22
C ASN A 377 39.19 6.57 -24.16
N GLU A 378 39.72 6.24 -22.97
CA GLU A 378 40.88 5.35 -22.80
C GLU A 378 40.56 4.00 -22.12
N ALA A 379 39.33 3.76 -21.67
CA ALA A 379 39.00 2.53 -20.94
C ALA A 379 37.68 1.89 -21.43
N SER A 380 37.66 1.45 -22.69
CA SER A 380 36.62 0.54 -23.19
C SER A 380 37.12 -0.90 -23.15
N ALA A 381 36.90 -1.59 -22.02
CA ALA A 381 36.76 -3.05 -21.97
C ALA A 381 36.21 -3.50 -20.61
N ASN A 382 35.11 -4.27 -20.65
CA ASN A 382 34.50 -5.08 -19.58
C ASN A 382 33.69 -4.39 -18.46
N GLY A 383 32.44 -4.84 -18.28
CA GLY A 383 31.79 -4.91 -16.98
C GLY A 383 30.31 -4.53 -16.92
N ASP A 384 29.43 -5.53 -16.99
CA ASP A 384 27.99 -5.44 -16.65
C ASP A 384 27.77 -4.87 -15.24
N THR A 385 27.03 -3.75 -15.16
CA THR A 385 26.77 -3.06 -13.89
C THR A 385 25.38 -3.39 -13.32
N MET A 386 25.40 -4.13 -12.22
CA MET A 386 24.24 -4.58 -11.44
C MET A 386 23.56 -3.41 -10.69
N LYS A 387 22.22 -3.41 -10.64
CA LYS A 387 21.34 -2.34 -10.09
C LYS A 387 21.53 -2.07 -8.58
N SER A 388 22.48 -1.21 -8.24
CA SER A 388 22.65 -0.64 -6.88
C SER A 388 21.59 0.44 -6.53
N SER A 389 20.99 1.09 -7.54
CA SER A 389 20.03 2.19 -7.35
C SER A 389 18.65 1.79 -6.80
N GLN A 390 18.31 0.50 -6.72
CA GLN A 390 17.00 0.05 -6.23
C GLN A 390 16.93 -0.08 -4.70
N SER A 391 18.07 -0.17 -4.01
CA SER A 391 18.11 -0.44 -2.56
C SER A 391 17.67 0.77 -1.72
N LYS A 392 18.16 1.97 -2.00
CA LYS A 392 17.78 3.20 -1.28
C LYS A 392 16.34 3.66 -1.54
N ASP A 393 15.77 3.31 -2.70
CA ASP A 393 14.37 3.58 -3.00
C ASP A 393 13.40 2.62 -2.28
N SER A 394 13.88 1.46 -1.80
CA SER A 394 13.05 0.53 -1.01
C SER A 394 12.75 1.05 0.39
N GLU A 395 13.68 1.81 0.97
CA GLU A 395 13.51 2.44 2.29
C GLU A 395 12.51 3.62 2.23
N ILE A 396 12.45 4.33 1.10
CA ILE A 396 11.43 5.35 0.85
C ILE A 396 10.08 4.71 0.49
N ARG A 397 10.07 3.54 -0.17
CA ARG A 397 8.85 2.77 -0.44
C ARG A 397 8.21 2.17 0.81
N SER A 398 8.98 1.83 1.85
CA SER A 398 8.36 1.33 3.10
C SER A 398 7.78 2.46 3.97
N LEU A 399 8.08 3.71 3.65
CA LEU A 399 7.59 4.91 4.33
C LEU A 399 6.41 5.60 3.62
N MET A 400 5.97 5.08 2.45
CA MET A 400 4.79 5.54 1.67
C MET A 400 3.85 4.37 1.37
#